data_AF-A0A661NRA6-F1
#
_entry.id   AF-A0A661NRA6-F1
#
_cell.length_a   1.000
_cell.length_b   1.000
_cell.length_c   1.000
_cell.angle_alpha   90.00
_cell.angle_beta   90.00
_cell.angle_gamma   90.00
#
_symmetry.space_group_name_H-M   'P 1'
#
loop_
_entity.id
_entity.type
_entity.pdbx_description
1 polymer ?
#
loop_
_entity_poly.entity_id
_entity_poly.type
_entity_poly.pdbx_seq_one_letter_code
_entity_poly.pdbx_strand_id
1 'polypeptide(L)'
;QVEPNSGLGEAMQYVLTHWQALTLFLRVAGAPLDNNIVERALKKAILSRKNSYFYKTDNGAWVGDLFMSLIHTCELNGANPFDYLVALLRHPEQLRQTPADWMPWNYQQALEQLADAA
;
A
#
# COMPACT_ATOMS: atom_id res chain seq x y z
N GLN A 1 29.60 -32.69 2.07
CA GLN A 1 28.64 -32.35 0.99
C GLN A 1 27.27 -32.24 1.64
N VAL A 2 26.54 -31.16 1.42
CA VAL A 2 25.16 -31.05 1.92
C VAL A 2 24.26 -31.80 0.95
N GLU A 3 23.36 -32.64 1.48
CA GLU A 3 22.41 -33.40 0.68
C GLU A 3 21.47 -32.41 -0.06
N PRO A 4 21.36 -32.45 -1.40
CA PRO A 4 20.62 -31.46 -2.17
C PRO A 4 19.13 -31.35 -1.79
N ASN A 5 18.51 -32.48 -1.45
CA ASN A 5 17.09 -32.54 -1.08
C ASN A 5 16.83 -32.31 0.42
N SER A 6 17.86 -31.97 1.20
CA SER A 6 17.68 -31.53 2.57
C SER A 6 17.22 -30.07 2.59
N GLY A 7 16.51 -29.63 3.64
CA GLY A 7 16.10 -28.23 3.76
C GLY A 7 17.27 -27.22 3.69
N LEU A 8 18.47 -27.61 4.13
CA LEU A 8 19.68 -26.80 3.95
C LEU A 8 20.16 -26.81 2.49
N GLY A 9 20.12 -27.97 1.82
CA GLY A 9 20.45 -28.10 0.40
C GLY A 9 19.54 -27.23 -0.47
N GLU A 10 18.23 -27.26 -0.22
CA GLU A 10 17.25 -26.43 -0.91
C GLU A 10 17.48 -24.93 -0.68
N ALA A 11 17.75 -24.51 0.57
CA ALA A 11 18.04 -23.11 0.89
C ALA A 11 19.31 -22.61 0.19
N MET A 12 20.38 -23.43 0.16
CA MET A 12 21.60 -23.11 -0.57
C MET A 12 21.33 -22.99 -2.07
N GLN A 13 20.60 -23.94 -2.66
CA GLN A 13 20.22 -23.90 -4.06
C GLN A 13 19.38 -22.66 -4.39
N TYR A 14 18.46 -22.26 -3.49
CA TYR A 14 17.66 -21.05 -3.66
C TYR A 14 18.54 -19.79 -3.73
N VAL A 15 19.48 -19.63 -2.79
CA VAL A 15 20.40 -18.48 -2.77
C VAL A 15 21.26 -18.43 -4.03
N LEU A 16 21.80 -19.58 -4.46
CA LEU A 16 22.62 -19.65 -5.67
C LEU A 16 21.82 -19.31 -6.93
N THR A 17 20.60 -19.85 -7.04
CA THR A 17 19.69 -19.57 -8.16
C THR A 17 19.33 -18.08 -8.25
N HIS A 18 19.15 -17.41 -7.11
CA HIS A 18 18.71 -16.01 -7.05
C HIS A 18 19.84 -15.02 -6.77
N TRP A 19 21.11 -15.45 -6.85
CA TRP A 19 22.27 -14.64 -6.43
C TRP A 19 22.30 -13.25 -7.05
N GLN A 20 21.98 -13.14 -8.34
CA GLN A 20 21.96 -11.86 -9.06
C GLN A 20 20.86 -10.92 -8.54
N ALA A 21 19.70 -11.42 -8.14
CA ALA A 21 18.66 -10.59 -7.55
C ALA A 21 19.01 -10.19 -6.10
N LEU A 22 19.44 -11.17 -5.29
CA LEU A 22 19.80 -10.97 -3.88
C LEU A 22 20.98 -10.00 -3.68
N THR A 23 21.86 -9.87 -4.67
CA THR A 23 23.01 -8.95 -4.63
C THR A 23 22.81 -7.67 -5.45
N LEU A 24 21.58 -7.35 -5.85
CA LEU A 24 21.29 -6.19 -6.70
C LEU A 24 21.74 -4.85 -6.09
N PHE A 25 21.66 -4.72 -4.76
CA PHE A 25 22.11 -3.55 -4.01
C PHE A 25 23.59 -3.21 -4.20
N LEU A 26 24.42 -4.16 -4.64
CA LEU A 26 25.84 -3.92 -4.97
C LEU A 26 26.03 -3.25 -6.34
N ARG A 27 25.00 -3.25 -7.19
CA ARG A 27 25.06 -2.77 -8.58
C ARG A 27 24.14 -1.58 -8.86
N VAL A 28 23.09 -1.40 -8.07
CA VAL A 28 22.11 -0.32 -8.22
C VAL A 28 22.15 0.59 -7.00
N ALA A 29 22.57 1.83 -7.19
CA ALA A 29 22.60 2.83 -6.13
C ALA A 29 21.18 3.06 -5.57
N GLY A 30 21.06 3.04 -4.25
CA GLY A 30 19.77 3.25 -3.56
C GLY A 30 18.86 2.01 -3.49
N ALA A 31 19.22 0.88 -4.10
CA ALA A 31 18.46 -0.35 -3.93
C ALA A 31 18.64 -0.89 -2.49
N PRO A 32 17.55 -1.23 -1.77
CA PRO A 32 17.63 -1.74 -0.42
C PRO A 32 18.24 -3.15 -0.40
N LEU A 33 18.90 -3.49 0.71
CA LEU A 33 19.46 -4.83 0.95
C LEU A 33 18.37 -5.90 1.14
N ASP A 34 17.22 -5.47 1.66
CA ASP A 34 16.10 -6.33 2.02
C ASP A 34 14.81 -5.89 1.35
N ASN A 35 13.78 -6.73 1.45
CA ASN A 35 12.46 -6.49 0.88
C ASN A 35 11.43 -6.04 1.93
N ASN A 36 11.88 -5.54 3.09
CA ASN A 36 10.99 -5.28 4.24
C ASN A 36 9.88 -4.28 3.90
N ILE A 37 10.17 -3.28 3.06
CA ILE A 37 9.18 -2.28 2.64
C ILE A 37 8.01 -2.96 1.90
N VAL A 38 8.32 -3.84 0.95
CA VAL A 38 7.32 -4.56 0.17
C VAL A 38 6.58 -5.57 1.04
N GLU A 39 7.29 -6.30 1.91
CA GLU A 39 6.66 -7.25 2.83
C GLU A 39 5.68 -6.56 3.78
N ARG A 40 6.04 -5.37 4.30
CA ARG A 40 5.14 -4.57 5.15
C ARG A 40 3.91 -4.10 4.38
N ALA A 41 4.06 -3.69 3.13
CA ALA A 41 2.93 -3.32 2.27
C ALA A 41 2.02 -4.53 1.99
N LEU A 42 2.60 -5.67 1.60
CA LEU A 42 1.86 -6.90 1.31
C LEU A 42 1.10 -7.43 2.54
N LYS A 43 1.70 -7.31 3.73
CA LYS A 43 1.09 -7.73 4.99
C LYS A 43 -0.24 -7.02 5.25
N LYS A 44 -0.41 -5.76 4.81
CA LYS A 44 -1.67 -5.03 4.96
C LYS A 44 -2.77 -5.63 4.08
N ALA A 45 -2.46 -6.02 2.84
CA ALA A 45 -3.40 -6.73 1.98
C ALA A 45 -3.82 -8.08 2.57
N ILE A 46 -2.85 -8.83 3.11
CA ILE A 46 -3.12 -10.13 3.76
C ILE A 46 -4.01 -9.94 5.00
N LEU A 47 -3.74 -8.92 5.82
CA LEU A 47 -4.56 -8.61 6.99
C LEU A 47 -5.97 -8.17 6.62
N SER A 48 -6.11 -7.32 5.60
CA SER A 48 -7.41 -6.89 5.08
C SER A 48 -8.24 -8.10 4.61
N ARG A 49 -7.65 -8.97 3.77
CA ARG A 49 -8.29 -10.21 3.33
C ARG A 49 -8.72 -11.10 4.50
N LYS A 50 -7.86 -11.23 5.53
CA LYS A 50 -8.17 -12.02 6.73
C LYS A 50 -9.33 -11.41 7.53
N ASN A 51 -9.36 -10.09 7.68
CA ASN A 51 -10.39 -9.39 8.45
C ASN A 51 -11.75 -9.37 7.76
N SER A 52 -11.76 -9.37 6.43
CA SER A 52 -13.00 -9.39 5.64
C SER A 52 -13.63 -10.79 5.55
N TYR A 53 -12.90 -11.86 5.90
CA TYR A 53 -13.28 -13.28 5.78
C TYR A 53 -13.60 -13.74 4.34
N PHE A 54 -14.56 -13.11 3.67
CA PHE A 54 -14.97 -13.37 2.29
C PHE A 54 -15.71 -12.16 1.70
N TYR A 55 -15.68 -12.05 0.37
CA TYR A 55 -16.53 -11.12 -0.38
C TYR A 55 -17.59 -11.91 -1.13
N LYS A 56 -18.85 -11.47 -1.08
CA LYS A 56 -19.97 -12.15 -1.74
C LYS A 56 -19.94 -11.99 -3.27
N THR A 57 -19.40 -10.87 -3.76
CA THR A 57 -19.37 -10.52 -5.18
C THR A 57 -18.03 -9.87 -5.51
N ASP A 58 -17.60 -10.00 -6.77
CA ASP A 58 -16.38 -9.35 -7.27
C ASP A 58 -16.42 -7.84 -7.11
N ASN A 59 -17.60 -7.23 -7.33
CA ASN A 59 -17.79 -5.80 -7.08
C ASN A 59 -17.58 -5.43 -5.60
N GLY A 60 -18.04 -6.28 -4.67
CA GLY A 60 -17.81 -6.07 -3.24
C GLY A 60 -16.33 -6.18 -2.86
N ALA A 61 -15.61 -7.11 -3.48
CA ALA A 61 -14.16 -7.24 -3.32
C ALA A 61 -13.44 -5.98 -3.84
N TRP A 62 -13.79 -5.53 -5.04
CA TRP A 62 -13.22 -4.33 -5.64
C TRP A 62 -13.43 -3.06 -4.78
N VAL A 63 -14.64 -2.88 -4.23
CA VAL A 63 -14.91 -1.76 -3.29
C VAL A 63 -14.07 -1.89 -2.02
N GLY A 64 -13.92 -3.10 -1.48
CA GLY A 64 -13.04 -3.36 -0.33
C GLY A 64 -11.59 -2.99 -0.61
N ASP A 65 -11.07 -3.40 -1.77
CA ASP A 65 -9.71 -3.10 -2.22
C ASP A 65 -9.50 -1.59 -2.44
N LEU A 66 -10.51 -0.88 -2.95
CA LEU A 66 -10.50 0.57 -3.09
C LEU A 66 -10.32 1.27 -1.73
N PHE A 67 -11.16 0.92 -0.74
CA PHE A 67 -11.05 1.50 0.61
C PHE A 67 -9.71 1.16 1.27
N MET A 68 -9.26 -0.09 1.16
CA MET A 68 -7.95 -0.51 1.68
C MET A 68 -6.82 0.33 1.07
N SER A 69 -6.86 0.58 -0.24
CA SER A 69 -5.85 1.38 -0.96
C SER A 69 -5.85 2.83 -0.48
N LEU A 70 -7.02 3.44 -0.34
CA LEU A 70 -7.15 4.81 0.18
C LEU A 70 -6.65 4.94 1.62
N ILE A 71 -7.07 4.02 2.50
CA ILE A 71 -6.65 3.99 3.90
C ILE A 71 -5.13 3.85 4.00
N HIS A 72 -4.55 2.91 3.27
CA HIS A 72 -3.10 2.70 3.33
C HIS A 72 -2.33 3.89 2.76
N THR A 73 -2.84 4.53 1.71
CA THR A 73 -2.25 5.77 1.18
C THR A 73 -2.27 6.88 2.21
N CYS A 74 -3.36 7.02 2.99
CA CYS A 74 -3.41 8.00 4.09
C CYS A 74 -2.34 7.71 5.15
N GLU A 75 -2.21 6.45 5.59
CA GLU A 75 -1.18 6.06 6.57
C GLU A 75 0.24 6.36 6.08
N LEU A 76 0.53 6.10 4.80
CA LEU A 76 1.84 6.40 4.19
C LEU A 76 2.15 7.91 4.16
N ASN A 77 1.10 8.75 4.10
CA ASN A 77 1.22 10.21 4.09
C ASN A 77 1.03 10.83 5.49
N GLY A 78 0.88 10.02 6.55
CA GLY A 78 0.64 10.51 7.90
C GLY A 78 -0.74 11.17 8.10
N ALA A 79 -1.67 10.99 7.15
CA ALA A 79 -3.03 11.51 7.24
C ALA A 79 -3.95 10.54 7.99
N ASN A 80 -4.91 11.07 8.75
CA ASN A 80 -5.94 10.25 9.37
C ASN A 80 -6.92 9.73 8.30
N PRO A 81 -7.04 8.40 8.09
CA PRO A 81 -7.91 7.85 7.06
C PRO A 81 -9.39 8.16 7.26
N PHE A 82 -9.84 8.22 8.52
CA PHE A 82 -11.25 8.49 8.82
C PHE A 82 -11.61 9.92 8.43
N ASP A 83 -10.81 10.89 8.86
CA ASP A 83 -11.02 12.31 8.56
C ASP A 83 -10.97 12.57 7.05
N TYR A 84 -10.02 11.93 6.36
CA TYR A 84 -9.91 11.99 4.90
C TYR A 84 -11.17 11.46 4.20
N LEU A 85 -11.63 10.25 4.54
CA LEU A 85 -12.82 9.66 3.92
C LEU A 85 -14.07 10.49 4.21
N VAL A 86 -14.19 11.04 5.43
CA VAL A 86 -15.29 11.95 5.79
C VAL A 86 -15.23 13.23 4.96
N ALA A 87 -14.05 13.81 4.74
CA ALA A 87 -13.88 14.99 3.91
C ALA A 87 -14.32 14.73 2.46
N LEU A 88 -13.89 13.62 1.86
CA LEU A 88 -14.31 13.23 0.51
C LEU A 88 -15.83 13.08 0.39
N LEU A 89 -16.47 12.45 1.39
CA LEU A 89 -17.93 12.23 1.39
C LEU A 89 -18.73 13.50 1.63
N ARG A 90 -18.19 14.48 2.36
CA ARG A 90 -18.85 15.77 2.62
C ARG A 90 -18.73 16.75 1.45
N HIS A 91 -17.73 16.60 0.60
CA HIS A 91 -17.43 17.53 -0.50
C HIS A 91 -17.38 16.83 -1.87
N PRO A 92 -18.43 16.07 -2.27
CA PRO A 92 -18.40 15.28 -3.49
C PRO A 92 -18.34 16.14 -4.76
N GLU A 93 -18.94 17.34 -4.76
CA GLU A 93 -18.92 18.22 -5.94
C GLU A 93 -17.54 18.84 -6.15
N GLN A 94 -16.89 19.31 -5.09
CA GLN A 94 -15.54 19.87 -5.16
C GLN A 94 -14.53 18.78 -5.55
N LEU A 95 -14.65 17.58 -4.96
CA LEU A 95 -13.84 16.42 -5.34
C LEU A 95 -13.94 16.10 -6.84
N ARG A 96 -15.15 16.17 -7.44
CA ARG A 96 -15.32 15.91 -8.88
C ARG A 96 -14.70 17.00 -9.74
N GLN A 97 -14.71 18.25 -9.29
CA GLN A 97 -14.18 19.39 -10.04
C GLN A 97 -12.64 19.42 -10.00
N THR A 98 -12.05 19.23 -8.82
CA THR A 98 -10.59 19.35 -8.62
C THR A 98 -10.01 18.16 -7.84
N PRO A 99 -10.09 16.92 -8.36
CA PRO A 99 -9.70 15.72 -7.61
C PRO A 99 -8.23 15.73 -7.14
N ALA A 100 -7.35 16.42 -7.85
CA ALA A 100 -5.94 16.55 -7.49
C ALA A 100 -5.72 17.29 -6.16
N ASP A 101 -6.65 18.14 -5.73
CA ASP A 101 -6.57 18.90 -4.48
C ASP A 101 -7.09 18.11 -3.27
N TRP A 102 -7.73 16.96 -3.53
CA TRP A 102 -8.37 16.12 -2.52
C TRP A 102 -7.60 14.83 -2.28
N MET A 103 -6.27 14.86 -2.45
CA MET A 103 -5.42 13.71 -2.14
C MET A 103 -5.08 13.67 -0.64
N PRO A 104 -4.64 12.53 -0.10
CA PRO A 104 -4.36 12.40 1.33
C PRO A 104 -3.33 13.40 1.88
N TRP A 105 -2.46 13.96 1.01
CA TRP A 105 -1.40 14.91 1.38
C TRP A 105 -1.79 16.39 1.23
N ASN A 106 -2.93 16.72 0.62
CA ASN A 106 -3.31 18.12 0.36
C ASN A 106 -4.80 18.46 0.58
N TYR A 107 -5.66 17.49 0.88
CA TYR A 107 -7.09 17.76 1.11
C TYR A 107 -7.40 18.78 2.22
N GLN A 108 -6.50 18.92 3.21
CA GLN A 108 -6.66 19.92 4.28
C GLN A 108 -6.58 21.36 3.75
N GLN A 109 -5.70 21.62 2.77
CA GLN A 109 -5.62 22.95 2.14
C GLN A 109 -6.88 23.24 1.33
N ALA A 110 -7.44 22.23 0.67
CA ALA A 110 -8.71 22.38 -0.03
C ALA A 110 -9.86 22.73 0.94
N LEU A 111 -9.87 22.12 2.14
CA LEU A 111 -10.85 22.45 3.18
C LEU A 111 -10.69 23.89 3.69
N GLU A 112 -9.46 24.35 3.91
CA GLU A 112 -9.16 25.72 4.33
C GLU A 112 -9.63 26.75 3.28
N GLN A 113 -9.29 26.53 2.01
CA GLN A 113 -9.71 27.41 0.92
C GLN A 113 -11.24 27.48 0.76
N LEU A 114 -11.94 26.37 1.02
CA LEU A 114 -13.40 26.35 1.00
C LEU A 114 -14.02 27.09 2.18
N ALA A 115 -13.39 27.03 3.35
CA ALA A 115 -13.83 27.79 4.51
C ALA A 115 -13.63 29.30 4.31
N ASP A 116 -12.54 29.71 3.65
CA ASP A 116 -12.25 31.12 3.33
C ASP A 116 -13.18 31.70 2.24
N ALA A 117 -13.76 30.84 1.40
CA ALA A 117 -14.68 31.24 0.34
C ALA A 117 -16.16 31.33 0.76
N ALA A 118 -16.49 30.92 2.00
CA ALA A 118 -17.85 30.87 2.55
C ALA A 118 -18.16 32.08 3.44
#